data_AF-A0A7V3JQZ4-F1
#
_entry.id   AF-A0A7V3JQZ4-F1
#
_cell.length_a   1.000
_cell.length_b   1.000
_cell.length_c   1.000
_cell.angle_alpha   90.00
_cell.angle_beta   90.00
_cell.angle_gamma   90.00
#
_symmetry.space_group_name_H-M   'P 1'
#
loop_
_entity.id
_entity.type
_entity.pdbx_description
1 polymer ?
#
loop_
_entity_poly.entity_id
_entity_poly.type
_entity_poly.pdbx_seq_one_letter_code
_entity_poly.pdbx_strand_id
1 'polypeptide(L)'
;MAARCPRCGARFRIPTLEEIRAGQLQARQADIPTPDAQRAASLTESRAPAADVALGPASTAEEIEFFCPNDHRLHGPASLQGERGICPECGAEFRIPSLDEWEEAVEELQEAGDQGVAEPVPGPPPPLPPSAAQAEPAPPLPPVSTVAGGVAGGATPGSLADRSAKAGVSQAVGPVGAPAVPAAQAGSLATPLRELLPTLWEYKLQGASIEIQYGPGQRLHPDRFLEGLSAGSYAVFADRAADGSYTLTAVPWQAIVAVVVRGIQELAPEHGG
;
A
#
# COMPACT_ATOMS: atom_id res chain seq x y z
N MET A 1 -4.93 38.37 9.81
CA MET A 1 -3.98 37.82 10.81
C MET A 1 -3.62 36.40 10.38
N ALA A 2 -2.33 36.05 10.30
CA ALA A 2 -1.92 34.71 9.88
C ALA A 2 -1.95 33.76 11.08
N ALA A 3 -2.71 32.67 10.97
CA ALA A 3 -2.76 31.62 11.99
C ALA A 3 -1.49 30.77 11.92
N ARG A 4 -1.07 30.21 13.06
CA ARG A 4 0.08 29.30 13.16
C ARG A 4 -0.37 27.96 13.72
N CYS A 5 0.09 26.88 13.12
CA CYS A 5 -0.14 25.54 13.62
C CYS A 5 0.64 25.36 14.94
N PRO A 6 0.00 24.98 16.06
CA PRO A 6 0.67 24.81 17.34
C PRO A 6 1.60 23.59 17.38
N ARG A 7 1.44 22.63 16.46
CA ARG A 7 2.29 21.42 16.41
C ARG A 7 3.58 21.58 15.60
N CYS A 8 3.56 22.34 14.50
CA CYS A 8 4.73 22.45 13.61
C CYS A 8 5.15 23.89 13.31
N GLY A 9 4.40 24.90 13.78
CA GLY A 9 4.72 26.31 13.59
C GLY A 9 4.44 26.86 12.18
N ALA A 10 3.92 26.03 11.26
CA ALA A 10 3.57 26.46 9.91
C ALA A 10 2.53 27.60 9.95
N ARG A 11 2.76 28.65 9.15
CA ARG A 11 1.85 29.79 9.02
C ARG A 11 0.86 29.48 7.90
N PHE A 12 -0.42 29.55 8.20
CA PHE A 12 -1.46 29.42 7.19
C PHE A 12 -2.39 30.62 7.25
N ARG A 13 -2.97 30.95 6.09
CA ARG A 13 -3.98 32.00 5.95
C ARG A 13 -5.31 31.30 5.83
N ILE A 14 -6.23 31.58 6.76
CA ILE A 14 -7.62 31.16 6.63
C ILE A 14 -8.26 32.09 5.59
N PRO A 15 -8.77 31.57 4.47
CA PRO A 15 -9.47 32.38 3.47
C PRO A 15 -10.68 33.06 4.11
N THR A 16 -10.97 34.30 3.72
CA THR A 16 -12.20 34.96 4.18
C THR A 16 -13.41 34.29 3.53
N LEU A 17 -14.59 34.42 4.15
CA LEU A 17 -15.84 33.86 3.61
C LEU A 17 -16.14 34.37 2.19
N GLU A 18 -15.71 35.59 1.86
CA GLU A 18 -15.83 36.16 0.51
C GLU A 18 -14.87 35.49 -0.48
N GLU A 19 -13.64 35.17 -0.09
CA GLU A 19 -12.67 34.43 -0.91
C GLU A 19 -13.18 33.00 -1.21
N ILE A 20 -13.82 32.34 -0.23
CA ILE A 20 -14.40 31.00 -0.41
C ILE A 20 -15.57 31.03 -1.41
N ARG A 21 -16.48 32.01 -1.29
CA ARG A 21 -17.59 32.18 -2.27
C ARG A 21 -17.08 32.50 -3.67
N ALA A 22 -16.06 33.34 -3.79
CA ALA A 22 -15.49 33.69 -5.09
C ALA A 22 -14.85 32.46 -5.77
N GLY A 23 -14.16 31.60 -5.01
CA GLY A 23 -13.56 30.37 -5.54
C GLY A 23 -14.59 29.33 -6.00
N GLN A 24 -15.71 29.17 -5.28
CA GLN A 24 -16.79 28.26 -5.68
C GLN A 24 -17.47 28.66 -6.99
N LEU A 25 -17.58 29.95 -7.28
CA LEU A 25 -18.16 30.42 -8.55
C LEU A 25 -17.23 30.17 -9.74
N GLN A 26 -15.91 30.24 -9.54
CA GLN A 26 -14.93 29.94 -10.60
C GLN A 26 -14.85 28.44 -10.91
N ALA A 27 -14.99 27.57 -9.90
CA ALA A 27 -14.98 26.13 -10.10
C ALA A 27 -16.16 25.61 -10.94
N ARG A 28 -17.33 26.27 -10.91
CA ARG A 28 -18.49 25.88 -11.73
C ARG A 28 -18.43 26.37 -13.18
N GLN A 29 -17.49 27.27 -13.52
CA GLN A 29 -17.42 27.87 -14.85
C GLN A 29 -16.46 27.14 -15.80
N ALA A 30 -15.70 26.16 -15.31
CA ALA A 30 -14.74 25.39 -16.10
C ALA A 30 -15.29 24.07 -16.67
N ASP A 31 -16.51 23.65 -16.29
CA ASP A 31 -17.07 22.34 -16.66
C ASP A 31 -18.40 22.46 -17.42
N ILE A 32 -18.47 23.36 -18.41
CA ILE A 32 -19.58 23.38 -19.37
C ILE A 32 -19.12 22.68 -20.64
N PRO A 33 -19.40 21.37 -20.83
CA PRO A 33 -19.32 20.74 -22.15
C PRO A 33 -20.31 21.43 -23.08
N THR A 34 -19.83 21.76 -24.28
CA THR A 34 -20.59 22.43 -25.34
C THR A 34 -21.73 21.52 -25.84
N PRO A 35 -23.01 21.93 -25.77
CA PRO A 35 -24.10 21.11 -26.28
C PRO A 35 -24.43 21.50 -27.74
N ASP A 36 -23.85 20.77 -28.70
CA ASP A 36 -24.49 20.55 -30.00
C ASP A 36 -24.85 19.06 -30.07
N ALA A 37 -26.12 18.78 -29.72
CA ALA A 37 -26.89 17.57 -30.02
C ALA A 37 -27.83 17.27 -28.85
N GLN A 38 -29.07 17.72 -29.02
CA GLN A 38 -30.32 16.98 -28.77
C GLN A 38 -31.38 17.86 -28.11
N ARG A 39 -32.16 18.40 -29.03
CA ARG A 39 -33.46 19.00 -28.92
C ARG A 39 -34.52 17.90 -28.75
N ALA A 40 -35.50 18.22 -27.89
CA ALA A 40 -36.90 17.77 -27.86
C ALA A 40 -37.30 16.87 -26.67
N ALA A 41 -38.40 17.33 -26.02
CA ALA A 41 -39.26 16.67 -25.03
C ALA A 41 -38.67 16.60 -23.60
N SER A 42 -39.33 17.04 -22.52
CA SER A 42 -40.69 17.54 -22.34
C SER A 42 -40.77 18.38 -21.05
N LEU A 43 -41.60 19.41 -21.12
CA LEU A 43 -42.14 20.13 -19.98
C LEU A 43 -42.98 19.17 -19.12
N THR A 44 -42.68 19.09 -17.83
CA THR A 44 -43.69 18.83 -16.81
C THR A 44 -43.24 19.43 -15.49
N GLU A 45 -43.96 20.48 -15.10
CA GLU A 45 -44.20 20.90 -13.72
C GLU A 45 -44.31 19.72 -12.76
N SER A 46 -43.67 19.85 -11.59
CA SER A 46 -44.20 19.40 -10.29
C SER A 46 -43.25 19.92 -9.20
N ARG A 47 -43.60 21.04 -8.57
CA ARG A 47 -44.37 21.11 -7.32
C ARG A 47 -43.47 20.85 -6.11
N ALA A 48 -43.15 21.95 -5.42
CA ALA A 48 -42.61 21.98 -4.08
C ALA A 48 -43.45 21.14 -3.11
N PRO A 49 -42.83 20.66 -2.04
CA PRO A 49 -43.42 20.87 -0.73
C PRO A 49 -42.48 21.69 0.16
N ALA A 50 -43.08 22.69 0.79
CA ALA A 50 -42.62 23.27 2.03
C ALA A 50 -42.68 22.18 3.13
N ALA A 51 -41.57 21.94 3.79
CA ALA A 51 -41.49 21.37 5.13
C ALA A 51 -40.61 22.35 5.92
N ASP A 52 -41.24 23.30 6.60
CA ASP A 52 -41.48 23.23 8.04
C ASP A 52 -40.17 22.92 8.79
N VAL A 53 -39.41 24.00 8.99
CA VAL A 53 -38.15 23.99 9.74
C VAL A 53 -38.53 23.96 11.22
N ALA A 54 -38.69 22.76 11.75
CA ALA A 54 -38.67 22.52 13.18
C ALA A 54 -37.27 22.88 13.71
N LEU A 55 -37.16 24.02 14.38
CA LEU A 55 -36.03 24.40 15.22
C LEU A 55 -36.00 23.46 16.44
N GLY A 56 -35.54 22.22 16.22
CA GLY A 56 -35.08 21.35 17.29
C GLY A 56 -33.79 21.91 17.92
N PRO A 57 -33.54 21.61 19.21
CA PRO A 57 -32.34 22.10 19.89
C PRO A 57 -31.10 21.64 19.13
N ALA A 58 -30.16 22.57 18.93
CA ALA A 58 -28.88 22.32 18.28
C ALA A 58 -28.11 21.23 19.03
N SER A 59 -28.27 19.98 18.61
CA SER A 59 -27.36 18.89 18.93
C SER A 59 -25.98 19.36 18.47
N THR A 60 -25.06 19.50 19.42
CA THR A 60 -23.65 19.78 19.14
C THR A 60 -23.18 18.76 18.11
N ALA A 61 -22.97 19.21 16.87
CA ALA A 61 -22.67 18.36 15.73
C ALA A 61 -21.59 17.34 16.11
N GLU A 62 -22.00 16.08 16.26
CA GLU A 62 -21.14 15.02 16.76
C GLU A 62 -19.98 14.85 15.78
N GLU A 63 -18.79 15.18 16.23
CA GLU A 63 -17.56 15.01 15.47
C GLU A 63 -17.19 13.52 15.49
N ILE A 64 -17.12 12.91 14.31
CA ILE A 64 -16.74 11.52 14.14
C ILE A 64 -15.28 11.42 13.69
N GLU A 65 -14.58 10.40 14.15
CA GLU A 65 -13.21 10.07 13.74
C GLU A 65 -13.26 8.90 12.74
N PHE A 66 -12.59 9.05 11.60
CA PHE A 66 -12.49 8.01 10.59
C PHE A 66 -11.15 8.06 9.85
N PHE A 67 -10.82 6.97 9.14
CA PHE A 67 -9.57 6.83 8.41
C PHE A 67 -9.82 6.82 6.90
N CYS A 68 -8.98 7.51 6.14
CA CYS A 68 -8.98 7.38 4.69
C CYS A 68 -8.32 6.03 4.26
N PRO A 69 -8.46 5.61 2.99
CA PRO A 69 -7.87 4.36 2.50
C PRO A 69 -6.33 4.28 2.60
N ASN A 70 -5.67 5.42 2.75
CA ASN A 70 -4.22 5.55 2.95
C ASN A 70 -3.84 5.77 4.42
N ASP A 71 -4.73 5.43 5.37
CA ASP A 71 -4.48 5.44 6.82
C ASP A 71 -4.28 6.84 7.44
N HIS A 72 -4.77 7.91 6.80
CA HIS A 72 -4.79 9.23 7.44
C HIS A 72 -6.04 9.40 8.29
N ARG A 73 -5.84 9.82 9.54
CA ARG A 73 -6.90 10.07 10.50
C ARG A 73 -7.56 11.42 10.24
N LEU A 74 -8.88 11.42 10.06
CA LEU A 74 -9.69 12.58 9.75
C LEU A 74 -10.80 12.74 10.79
N HIS A 75 -11.17 14.00 11.01
CA HIS A 75 -12.25 14.41 11.90
C HIS A 75 -13.26 15.21 11.09
N GLY A 76 -14.54 14.86 11.20
CA GLY A 76 -15.60 15.55 10.47
C GLY A 76 -16.94 15.43 11.19
N PRO A 77 -17.91 16.30 10.87
CA PRO A 77 -19.24 16.18 11.45
C PRO A 77 -19.93 14.90 10.98
N ALA A 78 -20.73 14.29 11.85
CA ALA A 78 -21.55 13.11 11.57
C ALA A 78 -22.46 13.28 10.34
N SER A 79 -22.79 14.52 9.96
CA SER A 79 -23.59 14.80 8.76
C SER A 79 -22.90 14.44 7.43
N LEU A 80 -21.60 14.14 7.43
CA LEU A 80 -20.88 13.67 6.22
C LEU A 80 -20.91 12.15 6.06
N GLN A 81 -21.55 11.43 6.97
CA GLN A 81 -21.73 9.98 6.84
C GLN A 81 -22.49 9.63 5.56
N GLY A 82 -22.05 8.57 4.88
CA GLY A 82 -22.60 8.14 3.60
C GLY A 82 -22.22 9.00 2.39
N GLU A 83 -21.63 10.19 2.58
CA GLU A 83 -21.17 11.06 1.50
C GLU A 83 -19.77 10.69 0.99
N ARG A 84 -19.44 11.19 -0.22
CA ARG A 84 -18.10 11.06 -0.81
C ARG A 84 -17.20 12.17 -0.26
N GLY A 85 -16.10 11.79 0.39
CA GLY A 85 -15.07 12.68 0.91
C GLY A 85 -13.77 12.59 0.11
N ILE A 86 -12.94 13.64 0.22
CA ILE A 86 -11.58 13.68 -0.33
C ILE A 86 -10.61 13.93 0.82
N CYS A 87 -9.57 13.11 0.93
CA CYS A 87 -8.59 13.25 2.00
C CYS A 87 -7.72 14.50 1.75
N PRO A 88 -7.61 15.44 2.70
CA PRO A 88 -6.78 16.64 2.53
C PRO A 88 -5.26 16.34 2.53
N GLU A 89 -4.84 15.20 3.06
CA GLU A 89 -3.42 14.83 3.15
C GLU A 89 -2.92 14.14 1.87
N CYS A 90 -3.73 13.28 1.25
CA CYS A 90 -3.31 12.48 0.09
C CYS A 90 -4.18 12.63 -1.17
N GLY A 91 -5.33 13.31 -1.09
CA GLY A 91 -6.24 13.51 -2.23
C GLY A 91 -7.08 12.30 -2.63
N ALA A 92 -7.01 11.18 -1.90
CA ALA A 92 -7.82 10.01 -2.20
C ALA A 92 -9.32 10.28 -1.96
N GLU A 93 -10.16 9.86 -2.91
CA GLU A 93 -11.61 9.84 -2.78
C GLU A 93 -12.05 8.61 -1.97
N PHE A 94 -12.97 8.78 -1.02
CA PHE A 94 -13.51 7.69 -0.20
C PHE A 94 -14.94 8.00 0.23
N ARG A 95 -15.63 7.01 0.78
CA ARG A 95 -16.99 7.17 1.33
C ARG A 95 -16.93 7.05 2.84
N ILE A 96 -17.54 7.98 3.55
CA ILE A 96 -17.58 7.94 5.02
C ILE A 96 -18.62 6.89 5.43
N PRO A 97 -18.27 5.89 6.27
CA PRO A 97 -19.23 4.88 6.73
C PRO A 97 -20.39 5.53 7.52
N SER A 98 -21.60 5.02 7.34
CA SER A 98 -22.76 5.39 8.17
C SER A 98 -22.69 4.65 9.51
N LEU A 99 -22.94 5.35 10.61
CA LEU A 99 -23.06 4.74 11.93
C LEU A 99 -24.35 3.92 12.05
N ASP A 100 -25.45 4.33 11.40
CA ASP A 100 -26.70 3.56 11.37
C ASP A 100 -26.50 2.11 10.87
N GLU A 101 -25.72 1.92 9.79
CA GLU A 101 -25.42 0.59 9.25
C GLU A 101 -24.60 -0.27 10.23
N TRP A 102 -23.82 0.36 11.12
CA TRP A 102 -23.02 -0.33 12.13
C TRP A 102 -23.86 -0.66 13.37
N GLU A 103 -24.78 0.21 13.76
CA GLU A 103 -25.74 -0.03 14.84
C GLU A 103 -26.71 -1.17 14.47
N GLU A 104 -27.25 -1.19 13.26
CA GLU A 104 -28.09 -2.29 12.75
C GLU A 104 -27.33 -3.63 12.75
N ALA A 105 -26.05 -3.63 12.35
CA ALA A 105 -25.22 -4.83 12.35
C ALA A 105 -24.91 -5.35 13.77
N VAL A 106 -24.78 -4.46 14.75
CA VAL A 106 -24.57 -4.83 16.15
C VAL A 106 -25.87 -5.31 16.80
N GLU A 107 -27.01 -4.70 16.47
CA GLU A 107 -28.32 -5.11 16.95
C GLU A 107 -28.71 -6.50 16.41
N GLU A 108 -28.43 -6.78 15.13
CA GLU A 108 -28.63 -8.12 14.52
C GLU A 108 -27.76 -9.20 15.18
N LEU A 109 -26.51 -8.87 15.54
CA LEU A 109 -25.63 -9.77 16.30
C LEU A 109 -26.11 -10.00 17.74
N GLN A 110 -26.77 -9.02 18.34
CA GLN A 110 -27.30 -9.12 19.71
C GLN A 110 -28.62 -9.89 19.77
N GLU A 111 -29.48 -9.76 18.76
CA GLU A 111 -30.71 -10.54 18.61
C GLU A 111 -30.45 -12.01 18.23
N ALA A 112 -29.35 -12.30 17.53
CA ALA A 112 -28.92 -13.67 17.24
C ALA A 112 -28.32 -14.40 18.46
N GLY A 113 -27.97 -13.69 19.54
CA GLY A 113 -27.36 -14.24 20.75
C GLY A 113 -28.34 -14.84 21.77
N ASP A 114 -29.64 -14.55 21.66
CA ASP A 114 -30.68 -15.02 22.59
C ASP A 114 -31.54 -16.14 21.98
N GLN A 115 -30.97 -16.98 21.12
CA GLN A 115 -31.58 -18.24 20.74
C GLN A 115 -30.70 -19.40 21.20
N GLY A 116 -30.84 -19.71 22.49
CA GLY A 116 -30.59 -21.02 23.10
C GLY A 116 -29.40 -21.80 22.55
N VAL A 117 -28.23 -21.61 23.17
CA VAL A 117 -27.14 -22.59 23.13
C VAL A 117 -27.63 -23.93 23.69
N ALA A 118 -28.19 -24.76 22.80
CA ALA A 118 -28.21 -26.19 22.98
C ALA A 118 -26.76 -26.65 23.01
N GLU A 119 -26.41 -27.27 24.13
CA GLU A 119 -25.12 -27.89 24.43
C GLU A 119 -24.55 -28.63 23.20
N PRO A 120 -23.34 -28.30 22.73
CA PRO A 120 -22.76 -28.98 21.57
C PRO A 120 -22.45 -30.43 21.95
N VAL A 121 -23.22 -31.36 21.39
CA VAL A 121 -22.96 -32.80 21.47
C VAL A 121 -21.55 -33.06 20.91
N PRO A 122 -20.65 -33.72 21.65
CA PRO A 122 -19.31 -34.02 21.18
C PRO A 122 -19.39 -34.91 19.94
N GLY A 123 -19.06 -34.33 18.78
CA GLY A 123 -18.93 -35.06 17.54
C GLY A 123 -17.79 -36.08 17.62
N PRO A 124 -17.91 -37.22 16.93
CA PRO A 124 -16.86 -38.23 16.90
C PRO A 124 -15.54 -37.64 16.38
N PRO A 125 -14.39 -38.06 16.94
CA PRO A 125 -13.09 -37.51 16.59
C PRO A 125 -12.82 -37.68 15.08
N PRO A 126 -12.24 -36.67 14.42
CA PRO A 126 -11.86 -36.77 13.02
C PRO A 126 -10.88 -37.94 12.83
N PRO A 127 -10.97 -38.66 11.69
CA PRO A 127 -10.05 -39.75 11.40
C PRO A 127 -8.61 -39.21 11.39
N LEU A 128 -7.75 -39.87 12.17
CA LEU A 128 -6.32 -39.59 12.22
C LEU A 128 -5.73 -39.64 10.79
N PRO A 129 -4.90 -38.65 10.39
CA PRO A 129 -4.21 -38.73 9.11
C PRO A 129 -3.29 -39.96 9.09
N PRO A 130 -3.14 -40.64 7.94
CA PRO A 130 -2.25 -41.78 7.83
C PRO A 130 -0.81 -41.37 8.15
N SER A 131 -0.24 -42.11 9.08
CA SER A 131 1.13 -42.02 9.57
C SER A 131 2.14 -42.05 8.43
N ALA A 132 3.16 -41.20 8.55
CA ALA A 132 4.28 -41.08 7.65
C ALA A 132 4.98 -42.43 7.39
N ALA A 133 4.93 -42.89 6.14
CA ALA A 133 5.82 -43.93 5.64
C ALA A 133 6.01 -43.73 4.13
N GLN A 134 7.04 -42.96 3.76
CA GLN A 134 7.99 -43.20 2.67
C GLN A 134 8.69 -41.89 2.30
N ALA A 135 9.85 -41.67 2.93
CA ALA A 135 10.86 -40.79 2.38
C ALA A 135 11.47 -41.51 1.17
N GLU A 136 11.17 -41.03 -0.04
CA GLU A 136 11.94 -41.39 -1.22
C GLU A 136 13.36 -40.77 -1.12
N PRO A 137 14.42 -41.52 -1.43
CA PRO A 137 15.77 -41.00 -1.48
C PRO A 137 15.92 -40.04 -2.67
N ALA A 138 16.42 -38.83 -2.40
CA ALA A 138 16.69 -37.81 -3.41
C ALA A 138 17.63 -38.34 -4.53
N PRO A 139 17.39 -37.97 -5.80
CA PRO A 139 18.28 -38.33 -6.89
C PRO A 139 19.65 -37.63 -6.75
N PRO A 140 20.76 -38.28 -7.14
CA PRO A 140 22.09 -37.69 -7.06
C PRO A 140 22.23 -36.50 -8.02
N LEU A 141 22.76 -35.40 -7.49
CA LEU A 141 23.09 -34.20 -8.25
C LEU A 141 24.20 -34.49 -9.29
N PRO A 142 24.16 -33.89 -10.50
CA PRO A 142 25.22 -34.03 -11.49
C PRO A 142 26.51 -33.30 -11.07
N PRO A 143 27.70 -33.78 -11.48
CA PRO A 143 28.96 -33.12 -11.15
C PRO A 143 29.11 -31.78 -11.88
N VAL A 144 29.41 -30.73 -11.12
CA VAL A 144 29.77 -29.42 -11.67
C VAL A 144 31.11 -29.54 -12.41
N SER A 145 31.11 -29.17 -13.70
CA SER A 145 32.33 -29.13 -14.49
C SER A 145 33.13 -27.87 -14.14
N THR A 146 34.27 -28.07 -13.49
CA THR A 146 35.31 -27.04 -13.30
C THR A 146 35.88 -26.64 -14.66
N VAL A 147 35.54 -25.45 -15.14
CA VAL A 147 36.24 -24.83 -16.27
C VAL A 147 37.44 -24.04 -15.75
N ALA A 148 38.60 -24.70 -15.72
CA ALA A 148 39.90 -24.04 -15.63
C ALA A 148 40.23 -23.43 -16.99
N GLY A 149 40.02 -22.12 -17.13
CA GLY A 149 40.33 -21.36 -18.35
C GLY A 149 41.29 -20.22 -18.04
N GLY A 150 42.58 -20.54 -17.88
CA GLY A 150 43.65 -19.56 -17.96
C GLY A 150 44.02 -19.30 -19.42
N VAL A 151 44.05 -18.05 -19.84
CA VAL A 151 44.84 -17.59 -20.99
C VAL A 151 45.50 -16.25 -20.65
N ALA A 152 46.82 -16.29 -20.63
CA ALA A 152 47.70 -15.14 -20.58
C ALA A 152 48.09 -14.73 -22.01
N GLY A 153 48.23 -13.43 -22.24
CA GLY A 153 49.20 -12.88 -23.21
C GLY A 153 48.64 -12.42 -24.56
N GLY A 154 48.98 -11.20 -24.95
CA GLY A 154 48.92 -10.75 -26.34
C GLY A 154 48.68 -9.27 -26.53
N ALA A 155 49.74 -8.47 -26.48
CA ALA A 155 49.75 -7.07 -26.91
C ALA A 155 49.85 -6.95 -28.45
N THR A 156 49.17 -5.96 -29.03
CA THR A 156 49.56 -5.31 -30.29
C THR A 156 49.08 -3.85 -30.30
N PRO A 157 49.94 -2.86 -30.58
CA PRO A 157 49.53 -1.51 -30.96
C PRO A 157 49.60 -1.32 -32.49
N GLY A 158 48.73 -0.45 -32.99
CA GLY A 158 48.86 0.19 -34.30
C GLY A 158 47.76 -0.16 -35.30
N SER A 159 46.97 0.83 -35.71
CA SER A 159 47.07 1.35 -37.09
C SER A 159 46.13 2.55 -37.30
N LEU A 160 46.71 3.63 -37.81
CA LEU A 160 46.06 4.85 -38.26
C LEU A 160 45.55 4.68 -39.70
N ALA A 161 44.30 5.07 -39.97
CA ALA A 161 43.81 5.59 -41.25
C ALA A 161 42.38 6.12 -41.01
N ASP A 162 42.19 7.42 -40.86
CA ASP A 162 41.89 8.36 -41.95
C ASP A 162 40.62 8.01 -42.73
N ARG A 163 39.52 8.67 -42.37
CA ARG A 163 38.46 9.10 -43.31
C ARG A 163 37.85 10.43 -42.85
N SER A 164 38.44 11.50 -43.35
CA SER A 164 37.81 12.82 -43.48
C SER A 164 36.71 12.80 -44.55
N ALA A 165 35.48 13.23 -44.22
CA ALA A 165 34.59 13.97 -45.13
C ALA A 165 33.39 14.61 -44.40
N LYS A 166 33.59 15.88 -44.05
CA LYS A 166 32.68 17.06 -44.06
C LYS A 166 31.15 16.91 -43.92
N ALA A 167 30.69 17.58 -42.86
CA ALA A 167 29.70 18.67 -42.82
C ALA A 167 28.22 18.39 -43.13
N GLY A 168 27.40 18.55 -42.08
CA GLY A 168 25.95 18.68 -42.18
C GLY A 168 25.30 19.01 -40.83
N VAL A 169 25.35 20.29 -40.46
CA VAL A 169 24.39 21.04 -39.62
C VAL A 169 23.81 20.39 -38.35
N SER A 170 24.27 20.94 -37.24
CA SER A 170 23.61 21.20 -35.95
C SER A 170 22.09 21.02 -35.86
N GLN A 171 21.66 20.09 -35.01
CA GLN A 171 20.74 20.40 -33.91
C GLN A 171 20.87 19.36 -32.79
N ALA A 172 21.56 19.76 -31.73
CA ALA A 172 21.71 18.99 -30.51
C ALA A 172 20.41 19.07 -29.71
N VAL A 173 19.63 17.98 -29.73
CA VAL A 173 18.62 17.72 -28.70
C VAL A 173 19.38 16.99 -27.59
N GLY A 174 19.74 17.72 -26.53
CA GLY A 174 20.41 17.13 -25.38
C GLY A 174 19.54 16.03 -24.77
N PRO A 175 20.11 14.89 -24.32
CA PRO A 175 19.37 13.97 -23.49
C PRO A 175 18.96 14.73 -22.23
N VAL A 176 17.65 14.88 -22.03
CA VAL A 176 17.07 15.36 -20.78
C VAL A 176 17.61 14.45 -19.69
N GLY A 177 18.47 15.00 -18.84
CA GLY A 177 19.08 14.29 -17.74
C GLY A 177 17.98 13.67 -16.89
N ALA A 178 17.91 12.34 -16.90
CA ALA A 178 17.30 11.62 -15.81
C ALA A 178 17.94 12.16 -14.51
N PRO A 179 17.16 12.48 -13.46
CA PRO A 179 17.75 12.85 -12.19
C PRO A 179 18.61 11.67 -11.75
N ALA A 180 19.93 11.86 -11.82
CA ALA A 180 20.88 10.96 -11.19
C ALA A 180 20.57 11.01 -9.70
N VAL A 181 19.77 10.04 -9.25
CA VAL A 181 19.52 9.81 -7.84
C VAL A 181 20.91 9.59 -7.25
N PRO A 182 21.38 10.44 -6.32
CA PRO A 182 22.73 10.34 -5.82
C PRO A 182 22.87 8.96 -5.15
N ALA A 183 23.71 8.11 -5.74
CA ALA A 183 24.26 6.92 -5.11
C ALA A 183 25.24 7.37 -4.01
N ALA A 184 24.72 8.07 -3.00
CA ALA A 184 25.47 8.59 -1.88
C ALA A 184 25.15 7.73 -0.67
N GLN A 185 26.15 6.92 -0.28
CA GLN A 185 26.31 6.34 1.05
C GLN A 185 25.42 5.12 1.42
N ALA A 186 25.25 4.17 0.49
CA ALA A 186 24.70 2.83 0.77
C ALA A 186 25.69 1.89 1.52
N GLY A 187 26.65 2.45 2.26
CA GLY A 187 27.64 1.71 3.04
C GLY A 187 27.56 2.12 4.50
N SER A 188 27.27 1.17 5.38
CA SER A 188 27.44 1.24 6.84
C SER A 188 26.23 1.55 7.74
N LEU A 189 25.00 1.42 7.24
CA LEU A 189 23.87 1.02 8.07
C LEU A 189 23.29 -0.24 7.45
N ALA A 190 23.97 -1.37 7.64
CA ALA A 190 23.30 -2.65 7.49
C ALA A 190 22.12 -2.60 8.46
N THR A 191 20.91 -2.38 7.92
CA THR A 191 19.71 -2.28 8.73
C THR A 191 19.66 -3.57 9.54
N PRO A 192 19.60 -3.55 10.88
CA PRO A 192 19.57 -4.77 11.70
C PRO A 192 18.47 -5.74 11.25
N LEU A 193 17.43 -5.18 10.62
CA LEU A 193 16.37 -5.90 9.93
C LEU A 193 16.87 -6.88 8.85
N ARG A 194 17.94 -6.56 8.11
CA ARG A 194 18.49 -7.42 7.06
C ARG A 194 19.05 -8.73 7.64
N GLU A 195 19.62 -8.68 8.84
CA GLU A 195 20.13 -9.86 9.54
C GLU A 195 19.01 -10.61 10.27
N LEU A 196 18.02 -9.87 10.78
CA LEU A 196 16.89 -10.45 11.51
C LEU A 196 15.88 -11.15 10.58
N LEU A 197 15.67 -10.62 9.37
CA LEU A 197 14.60 -11.09 8.47
C LEU A 197 14.76 -12.57 8.08
N PRO A 198 15.96 -13.10 7.72
CA PRO A 198 16.15 -14.52 7.50
C PRO A 198 15.73 -15.39 8.69
N THR A 199 16.12 -14.99 9.92
CA THR A 199 15.74 -15.71 11.15
C THR A 199 14.23 -15.68 11.38
N LEU A 200 13.58 -14.52 11.17
CA LEU A 200 12.12 -14.45 11.27
C LEU A 200 11.43 -15.32 10.21
N TRP A 201 12.05 -15.49 9.04
CA TRP A 201 11.52 -16.30 7.95
C TRP A 201 11.47 -17.81 8.28
N GLU A 202 12.33 -18.29 9.19
CA GLU A 202 12.31 -19.68 9.66
C GLU A 202 10.98 -20.04 10.33
N TYR A 203 10.36 -19.10 11.05
CA TYR A 203 9.03 -19.32 11.62
C TYR A 203 7.95 -19.49 10.54
N LYS A 204 8.09 -18.81 9.39
CA LYS A 204 7.16 -18.99 8.26
C LYS A 204 7.22 -20.41 7.70
N LEU A 205 8.40 -21.01 7.67
CA LEU A 205 8.58 -22.42 7.27
C LEU A 205 7.91 -23.40 8.25
N GLN A 206 7.71 -22.99 9.49
CA GLN A 206 6.98 -23.73 10.52
C GLN A 206 5.46 -23.48 10.49
N GLY A 207 4.96 -22.74 9.50
CA GLY A 207 3.53 -22.44 9.31
C GLY A 207 3.09 -21.08 9.85
N ALA A 208 4.01 -20.25 10.36
CA ALA A 208 3.69 -18.86 10.70
C ALA A 208 3.39 -18.04 9.44
N SER A 209 2.65 -16.95 9.61
CA SER A 209 2.42 -15.95 8.56
C SER A 209 3.29 -14.72 8.81
N ILE A 210 3.94 -14.21 7.77
CA ILE A 210 4.76 -12.99 7.83
C ILE A 210 4.07 -11.88 7.05
N GLU A 211 3.96 -10.72 7.68
CA GLU A 211 3.48 -9.47 7.12
C GLU A 211 4.62 -8.44 7.14
N ILE A 212 4.93 -7.88 5.98
CA ILE A 212 5.93 -6.81 5.82
C ILE A 212 5.17 -5.50 5.66
N GLN A 213 5.36 -4.58 6.60
CA GLN A 213 4.80 -3.23 6.52
C GLN A 213 5.87 -2.29 5.95
N TYR A 214 5.57 -1.66 4.83
CA TYR A 214 6.49 -0.78 4.15
C TYR A 214 5.79 0.51 3.72
N GLY A 215 6.36 1.66 4.10
CA GLY A 215 5.68 2.93 3.93
C GLY A 215 4.35 3.04 4.70
N PRO A 216 3.63 4.17 4.54
CA PRO A 216 2.35 4.39 5.21
C PRO A 216 1.25 3.53 4.58
N GLY A 217 0.70 2.61 5.37
CA GLY A 217 -0.46 1.79 5.00
C GLY A 217 -0.20 0.63 4.04
N GLN A 218 1.00 0.49 3.45
CA GLN A 218 1.28 -0.63 2.55
C GLN A 218 1.73 -1.87 3.34
N ARG A 219 1.13 -3.01 2.99
CA ARG A 219 1.38 -4.30 3.62
C ARG A 219 1.57 -5.34 2.53
N LEU A 220 2.57 -6.18 2.70
CA LEU A 220 2.84 -7.33 1.84
C LEU A 220 2.75 -8.61 2.67
N HIS A 221 2.18 -9.67 2.11
CA HIS A 221 2.13 -11.01 2.70
C HIS A 221 2.91 -12.01 1.85
N PRO A 222 4.24 -11.87 1.73
CA PRO A 222 4.96 -12.58 0.70
C PRO A 222 5.08 -14.06 1.00
N ASP A 223 4.84 -14.91 0.01
CA ASP A 223 5.04 -16.36 0.12
C ASP A 223 6.51 -16.76 0.27
N ARG A 224 7.43 -16.04 -0.39
CA ARG A 224 8.86 -16.34 -0.36
C ARG A 224 9.71 -15.08 -0.17
N PHE A 225 10.83 -15.26 0.51
CA PHE A 225 11.91 -14.29 0.62
C PHE A 225 13.10 -14.79 -0.21
N LEU A 226 13.63 -13.94 -1.09
CA LEU A 226 14.73 -14.29 -1.99
C LEU A 226 16.02 -13.67 -1.48
N GLU A 227 16.65 -14.33 -0.51
CA GLU A 227 17.86 -13.83 0.15
C GLU A 227 18.99 -13.52 -0.85
N GLY A 228 19.21 -14.41 -1.82
CA GLY A 228 20.23 -14.22 -2.85
C GLY A 228 20.03 -13.00 -3.75
N LEU A 229 18.79 -12.50 -3.87
CA LEU A 229 18.47 -11.26 -4.58
C LEU A 229 18.35 -10.05 -3.66
N SER A 230 18.25 -10.27 -2.35
CA SER A 230 18.07 -9.26 -1.31
C SER A 230 19.39 -8.64 -0.87
N ALA A 231 20.23 -8.31 -1.85
CA ALA A 231 21.55 -7.72 -1.64
C ALA A 231 21.51 -6.19 -1.69
N GLY A 232 22.42 -5.55 -0.94
CA GLY A 232 22.57 -4.10 -0.96
C GLY A 232 21.41 -3.38 -0.25
N SER A 233 20.69 -2.53 -0.98
CA SER A 233 19.71 -1.58 -0.44
C SER A 233 18.25 -2.08 -0.49
N TYR A 234 17.99 -3.28 -0.99
CA TYR A 234 16.64 -3.81 -1.20
C TYR A 234 16.49 -5.23 -0.63
N ALA A 235 15.30 -5.49 -0.09
CA ALA A 235 14.75 -6.81 0.16
C ALA A 235 13.88 -7.22 -1.03
N VAL A 236 14.02 -8.46 -1.50
CA VAL A 236 13.23 -8.99 -2.62
C VAL A 236 12.34 -10.10 -2.11
N PHE A 237 11.04 -9.90 -2.30
CA PHE A 237 10.00 -10.83 -1.91
C PHE A 237 9.30 -11.38 -3.15
N ALA A 238 8.74 -12.58 -3.04
CA ALA A 238 7.91 -13.17 -4.07
C ALA A 238 6.56 -13.59 -3.50
N ASP A 239 5.49 -13.20 -4.19
CA ASP A 239 4.12 -13.59 -3.90
C ASP A 239 3.64 -14.56 -4.99
N ARG A 240 2.97 -15.65 -4.61
CA ARG A 240 2.47 -16.64 -5.54
C ARG A 240 1.01 -16.34 -5.88
N ALA A 241 0.76 -15.96 -7.12
CA ALA A 241 -0.59 -15.78 -7.62
C ALA A 241 -1.34 -17.10 -7.77
N ALA A 242 -2.68 -17.02 -7.85
CA ALA A 242 -3.55 -18.19 -7.96
C ALA A 242 -3.32 -19.03 -9.23
N ASP A 243 -2.80 -18.41 -10.30
CA ASP A 243 -2.40 -19.08 -11.54
C ASP A 243 -1.06 -19.82 -11.43
N GLY A 244 -0.41 -19.76 -10.27
CA GLY A 244 0.90 -20.35 -10.01
C GLY A 244 2.07 -19.50 -10.47
N SER A 245 1.83 -18.31 -11.04
CA SER A 245 2.88 -17.35 -11.35
C SER A 245 3.42 -16.67 -10.09
N TYR A 246 4.62 -16.11 -10.18
CA TYR A 246 5.26 -15.39 -9.08
C TYR A 246 5.39 -13.91 -9.42
N THR A 247 4.93 -13.05 -8.50
CA THR A 247 5.18 -11.60 -8.56
C THR A 247 6.35 -11.26 -7.66
N LEU A 248 7.40 -10.66 -8.21
CA LEU A 248 8.56 -10.22 -7.44
C LEU A 248 8.40 -8.75 -7.04
N THR A 249 8.53 -8.46 -5.75
CA THR A 249 8.45 -7.11 -5.19
C THR A 249 9.77 -6.78 -4.50
N ALA A 250 10.47 -5.76 -5.00
CA ALA A 250 11.67 -5.23 -4.38
C ALA A 250 11.31 -4.03 -3.48
N VAL A 251 11.58 -4.14 -2.19
CA VAL A 251 11.29 -3.12 -1.18
C VAL A 251 12.61 -2.58 -0.61
N PRO A 252 12.85 -1.26 -0.60
CA PRO A 252 14.05 -0.72 0.04
C PRO A 252 14.11 -1.11 1.52
N TRP A 253 15.27 -1.52 2.04
CA TRP A 253 15.41 -1.88 3.46
C TRP A 253 14.96 -0.75 4.39
N GLN A 254 15.21 0.50 3.98
CA GLN A 254 14.84 1.71 4.74
C GLN A 254 13.34 2.05 4.67
N ALA A 255 12.58 1.42 3.76
CA ALA A 255 11.15 1.61 3.64
C ALA A 255 10.36 0.62 4.52
N ILE A 256 10.98 -0.46 4.99
CA ILE A 256 10.34 -1.44 5.85
C ILE A 256 10.24 -0.85 7.25
N VAL A 257 9.01 -0.64 7.71
CA VAL A 257 8.69 -0.04 9.01
C VAL A 257 8.59 -1.12 10.08
N ALA A 258 7.96 -2.25 9.75
CA ALA A 258 7.78 -3.37 10.66
C ALA A 258 7.70 -4.71 9.92
N VAL A 259 8.13 -5.77 10.61
CA VAL A 259 7.95 -7.16 10.19
C VAL A 259 7.17 -7.85 11.29
N VAL A 260 5.96 -8.31 10.97
CA VAL A 260 5.06 -8.95 11.93
C VAL A 260 4.96 -10.42 11.59
N VAL A 261 5.30 -11.28 12.55
CA VAL A 261 5.15 -12.73 12.44
C VAL A 261 3.96 -13.17 13.28
N ARG A 262 3.01 -13.88 12.69
CA ARG A 262 1.77 -14.34 13.32
C ARG A 262 1.69 -15.86 13.30
N GLY A 263 1.05 -16.45 14.31
CA GLY A 263 0.85 -17.91 14.37
C GLY A 263 2.08 -18.68 14.83
N ILE A 264 3.00 -18.04 15.56
CA ILE A 264 4.09 -18.73 16.25
C ILE A 264 3.50 -19.47 17.45
N GLN A 265 3.63 -20.80 17.47
CA GLN A 265 3.17 -21.64 18.58
C GLN A 265 4.24 -21.78 19.68
N GLU A 266 5.51 -21.74 19.29
CA GLU A 266 6.65 -21.83 20.20
C GLU A 266 7.66 -20.73 19.83
N LEU A 267 7.92 -19.82 20.77
CA LEU A 267 8.98 -18.83 20.62
C LEU A 267 10.31 -19.58 20.77
N ALA A 268 11.22 -19.45 19.80
CA ALA A 268 12.52 -20.11 19.92
C ALA A 268 13.16 -19.70 21.27
N PRO A 269 13.80 -20.64 21.98
CA PRO A 269 14.40 -20.36 23.27
C PRO A 269 15.39 -19.21 23.08
N GLU A 270 15.08 -18.11 23.74
CA GLU A 270 15.88 -16.89 23.79
C GLU A 270 17.35 -17.29 23.94
N HIS A 271 18.14 -17.02 22.90
CA HIS A 271 19.58 -17.25 22.92
C HIS A 271 20.15 -16.28 23.96
N GLY A 272 20.16 -16.73 25.21
CA GLY A 272 20.77 -16.04 26.33
C GLY A 272 22.23 -15.77 25.98
N GLY A 273 22.56 -14.48 25.87
CA GLY A 273 23.93 -14.00 25.72
C GLY A 273 24.77 -14.21 26.98
#